data_AF-A0A1X7U883-F1
#
_entry.id   AF-A0A1X7U883-F1
#
_cell.length_a   1.000
_cell.length_b   1.000
_cell.length_c   1.000
_cell.angle_alpha   90.00
_cell.angle_beta   90.00
_cell.angle_gamma   90.00
#
_symmetry.space_group_name_H-M   'P 1'
#
loop_
_entity.id
_entity.type
_entity.pdbx_description
1 polymer ?
#
loop_
_entity_poly.entity_id
_entity_poly.type
_entity_poly.pdbx_seq_one_letter_code
_entity_poly.pdbx_strand_id
1 'polypeptide(L)'
;MVLRYGKPLLQLPLVCDGSGSEFSVTHALDCRKGGLVTQRHNEVRDTICSLASIVWGQVTREPIVNDSLDSGDSSLIADVAICRVWQRQAMLFFDVRVLDTDAKSYLHRSPHSILATAEREKYFAACVDSHVSFTPLCFSVDGLMGTEAKSFLDRLGNFLAVK
;
A
#
# COMPACT_ATOMS: atom_id res chain seq x y z
N MET A 1 -5.14 -1.19 19.47
CA MET A 1 -3.73 -1.62 19.64
C MET A 1 -3.69 -2.94 20.42
N VAL A 2 -4.08 -4.06 19.80
CA VAL A 2 -4.08 -5.40 20.44
C VAL A 2 -2.97 -6.27 19.84
N LEU A 3 -2.75 -6.15 18.52
CA LEU A 3 -1.71 -6.84 17.76
C LEU A 3 -0.29 -6.50 18.26
N ARG A 4 0.02 -5.22 18.48
CA ARG A 4 1.34 -4.77 18.94
C ARG A 4 1.75 -5.28 20.33
N TYR A 5 0.79 -5.70 21.15
CA TYR A 5 1.05 -6.24 22.49
C TYR A 5 0.94 -7.77 22.54
N GLY A 6 0.81 -8.45 21.40
CA GLY A 6 0.67 -9.90 21.34
C GLY A 6 -0.55 -10.44 22.11
N LYS A 7 -1.55 -9.58 22.37
CA LYS A 7 -2.76 -9.99 23.08
C LYS A 7 -3.68 -10.74 22.12
N PRO A 8 -4.37 -11.80 22.58
CA PRO A 8 -5.31 -12.53 21.74
C PRO A 8 -6.47 -11.60 21.34
N LEU A 9 -6.84 -11.62 20.06
CA LEU A 9 -8.05 -10.97 19.60
C LEU A 9 -9.25 -11.77 20.12
N LEU A 10 -10.14 -11.09 20.84
CA LEU A 10 -11.38 -11.69 21.31
C LEU A 10 -12.39 -11.72 20.14
N GLN A 11 -13.22 -12.77 20.08
CA GLN A 11 -14.29 -12.94 19.08
C GLN A 11 -13.82 -13.04 17.63
N LEU A 12 -12.65 -13.65 17.39
CA LEU A 12 -12.28 -14.04 16.04
C LEU A 12 -13.25 -15.12 15.51
N PRO A 13 -13.70 -15.03 14.24
CA PRO A 13 -14.31 -16.16 13.54
C PRO A 13 -13.45 -17.41 13.70
N LEU A 14 -14.03 -18.61 13.68
CA LEU A 14 -13.25 -19.85 13.74
C LEU A 14 -12.59 -20.19 12.39
N VAL A 15 -13.18 -19.71 11.30
CA VAL A 15 -12.81 -20.08 9.93
C VAL A 15 -12.73 -18.82 9.06
N CYS A 16 -11.75 -18.78 8.16
CA CYS A 16 -11.62 -17.72 7.17
C CYS A 16 -12.72 -17.80 6.11
N ASP A 17 -13.37 -16.67 5.88
CA ASP A 17 -14.37 -16.43 4.84
C ASP A 17 -13.87 -16.71 3.40
N GLY A 18 -12.59 -16.48 3.12
CA GLY A 18 -12.02 -16.69 1.79
C GLY A 18 -11.30 -18.03 1.59
N SER A 19 -10.55 -18.48 2.59
CA SER A 19 -9.71 -19.70 2.46
C SER A 19 -10.36 -20.97 3.04
N GLY A 20 -11.35 -20.84 3.90
CA GLY A 20 -11.93 -21.95 4.66
C GLY A 20 -11.01 -22.57 5.71
N SER A 21 -9.81 -22.00 5.94
CA SER A 21 -8.85 -22.49 6.94
C SER A 21 -9.14 -21.92 8.34
N GLU A 22 -8.55 -22.54 9.37
CA GLU A 22 -8.63 -22.03 10.75
C GLU A 22 -8.15 -20.58 10.84
N PHE A 23 -8.96 -19.74 11.48
CA PHE A 23 -8.75 -18.30 11.51
C PHE A 23 -7.87 -17.90 12.70
N SER A 24 -6.57 -17.90 12.47
CA SER A 24 -5.59 -17.34 13.40
C SER A 24 -5.28 -15.87 13.09
N VAL A 25 -4.66 -15.17 14.04
CA VAL A 25 -4.17 -13.80 13.81
C VAL A 25 -3.23 -13.78 12.60
N THR A 26 -2.22 -14.65 12.56
CA THR A 26 -1.30 -14.76 11.42
C THR A 26 -2.04 -15.04 10.12
N HIS A 27 -3.03 -15.94 10.13
CA HIS A 27 -3.86 -16.19 8.94
C HIS A 27 -4.61 -14.92 8.49
N ALA A 28 -5.19 -14.17 9.43
CA ALA A 28 -5.89 -12.92 9.13
C ALA A 28 -4.96 -11.83 8.55
N LEU A 29 -3.66 -11.85 8.87
CA LEU A 29 -2.67 -10.92 8.33
C LEU A 29 -2.12 -11.36 6.95
N ASP A 30 -2.06 -12.66 6.69
CA ASP A 30 -1.41 -13.22 5.49
C ASP A 30 -2.39 -13.70 4.41
N CYS A 31 -3.66 -13.91 4.74
CA CYS A 31 -4.60 -14.55 3.83
C CYS A 31 -4.91 -13.66 2.62
N ARG A 32 -4.44 -14.09 1.45
CA ARG A 32 -4.71 -13.44 0.15
C ARG A 32 -6.08 -13.77 -0.43
N LYS A 33 -6.77 -14.78 0.13
CA LYS A 33 -8.10 -15.21 -0.33
C LYS A 33 -9.23 -14.57 0.48
N GLY A 34 -8.97 -14.30 1.76
CA GLY A 34 -9.90 -13.59 2.65
C GLY A 34 -9.90 -12.10 2.37
N GLY A 35 -10.91 -11.40 2.88
CA GLY A 35 -11.10 -9.97 2.59
C GLY A 35 -10.15 -9.03 3.33
N LEU A 36 -9.51 -9.46 4.43
CA LEU A 36 -8.85 -8.54 5.37
C LEU A 36 -7.60 -7.84 4.80
N VAL A 37 -6.75 -8.54 4.06
CA VAL A 37 -5.54 -7.93 3.45
C VAL A 37 -5.96 -6.88 2.43
N THR A 38 -6.89 -7.23 1.54
CA THR A 38 -7.44 -6.32 0.53
C THR A 38 -8.19 -5.14 1.18
N GLN A 39 -8.96 -5.39 2.24
CA GLN A 39 -9.68 -4.34 2.93
C GLN A 39 -8.75 -3.30 3.54
N ARG A 40 -7.65 -3.73 4.18
CA ARG A 40 -6.64 -2.81 4.74
C ARG A 40 -5.96 -1.99 3.68
N HIS A 41 -5.57 -2.66 2.60
CA HIS A 41 -4.99 -2.01 1.44
C HIS A 41 -5.93 -0.91 0.92
N ASN A 42 -7.21 -1.25 0.71
CA ASN A 42 -8.21 -0.33 0.20
C ASN A 42 -8.48 0.82 1.18
N GLU A 43 -8.54 0.55 2.48
CA GLU A 43 -8.74 1.58 3.51
C GLU A 43 -7.59 2.60 3.53
N VAL A 44 -6.34 2.13 3.45
CA VAL A 44 -5.15 3.00 3.38
C VAL A 44 -5.18 3.82 2.08
N ARG A 45 -5.43 3.18 0.94
CA ARG A 45 -5.56 3.85 -0.37
C ARG A 45 -6.64 4.93 -0.33
N ASP A 46 -7.85 4.59 0.13
CA ASP A 46 -8.99 5.49 0.13
C ASP A 46 -8.77 6.68 1.07
N THR A 47 -8.14 6.44 2.22
CA THR A 47 -7.73 7.51 3.15
C THR A 47 -6.72 8.45 2.52
N ILE A 48 -5.67 7.91 1.89
CA ILE A 48 -4.66 8.71 1.18
C ILE A 48 -5.32 9.52 0.07
N CYS A 49 -6.19 8.91 -0.72
CA CYS A 49 -6.91 9.57 -1.81
C CYS A 49 -7.79 10.72 -1.29
N SER A 50 -8.51 10.50 -0.19
CA SER A 50 -9.36 11.52 0.43
C SER A 50 -8.55 12.73 0.92
N LEU A 51 -7.49 12.47 1.69
CA LEU A 51 -6.60 13.54 2.19
C LEU A 51 -5.88 14.27 1.05
N ALA A 52 -5.40 13.52 0.07
CA ALA A 52 -4.76 14.08 -1.11
C ALA A 52 -5.70 14.96 -1.91
N SER A 53 -6.99 14.61 -2.03
CA SER A 53 -7.99 15.41 -2.74
C SER A 53 -8.29 16.74 -2.06
N ILE A 54 -8.04 16.83 -0.74
CA ILE A 54 -8.08 18.11 -0.03
C ILE A 54 -6.89 18.96 -0.47
N VAL A 55 -5.68 18.41 -0.59
CA VAL A 55 -4.49 19.21 -0.88
C VAL A 55 -4.31 19.52 -2.36
N TRP A 56 -4.40 18.50 -3.21
CA TRP A 56 -4.06 18.55 -4.63
C TRP A 56 -5.33 18.49 -5.48
N GLY A 57 -5.37 19.29 -6.54
CA GLY A 57 -6.55 19.41 -7.40
C GLY A 57 -6.76 18.27 -8.40
N GLN A 58 -5.81 17.35 -8.54
CA GLN A 58 -5.91 16.23 -9.48
C GLN A 58 -5.41 14.95 -8.81
N VAL A 59 -6.39 14.17 -8.32
CA VAL A 59 -6.21 12.89 -7.66
C VAL A 59 -7.17 11.90 -8.30
N THR A 60 -6.65 10.73 -8.70
CA THR A 60 -7.44 9.67 -9.32
C THR A 60 -7.22 8.37 -8.55
N ARG A 61 -8.30 7.68 -8.18
CA ARG A 61 -8.25 6.34 -7.58
C ARG A 61 -8.22 5.29 -8.68
N GLU A 62 -7.41 4.26 -8.50
CA GLU A 62 -7.29 3.12 -9.42
C GLU A 62 -7.07 3.53 -10.90
N PRO A 63 -6.12 4.44 -11.20
CA PRO A 63 -5.87 4.86 -12.58
C PRO A 63 -5.22 3.73 -13.40
N ILE A 64 -5.64 3.63 -14.65
CA ILE A 64 -4.99 2.79 -15.66
C ILE A 64 -3.67 3.48 -16.05
N VAL A 65 -2.55 2.77 -15.88
CA VAL A 65 -1.19 3.24 -16.17
C VAL A 65 -0.83 2.98 -17.63
N ASN A 66 -1.11 1.76 -18.11
CA ASN A 66 -1.01 1.39 -19.53
C ASN A 66 -2.27 0.62 -19.93
N ASP A 67 -2.86 1.01 -21.05
CA ASP A 67 -4.00 0.34 -21.64
C ASP A 67 -3.50 -0.57 -22.78
N SER A 68 -3.15 -1.81 -22.44
CA SER A 68 -2.77 -2.83 -23.41
C SER A 68 -4.02 -3.39 -24.09
N LEU A 69 -4.64 -2.60 -24.97
CA LEU A 69 -5.83 -3.02 -25.72
C LEU A 69 -5.54 -4.14 -26.75
N ASP A 70 -4.29 -4.33 -27.15
CA ASP A 70 -3.91 -5.17 -28.32
C ASP A 70 -3.05 -6.41 -28.00
N SER A 71 -2.82 -6.75 -26.74
CA SER A 71 -2.07 -7.95 -26.37
C SER A 71 -2.61 -8.43 -25.04
N GLY A 72 -2.82 -9.74 -24.86
CA GLY A 72 -3.43 -10.35 -23.66
C GLY A 72 -2.69 -10.16 -22.33
N ASP A 73 -1.87 -9.11 -22.21
CA ASP A 73 -1.28 -8.60 -20.99
C ASP A 73 -2.32 -7.81 -20.20
N SER A 74 -2.37 -8.09 -18.90
CA SER A 74 -3.24 -7.40 -17.96
C SER A 74 -2.89 -5.91 -17.88
N SER A 75 -3.87 -5.03 -18.07
CA SER A 75 -3.72 -3.59 -17.89
C SER A 75 -3.08 -3.28 -16.52
N LEU A 76 -2.05 -2.44 -16.52
CA LEU A 76 -1.39 -2.03 -15.29
C LEU A 76 -2.26 -0.97 -14.61
N ILE A 77 -2.78 -1.29 -13.42
CA ILE A 77 -3.59 -0.37 -12.60
C ILE A 77 -2.79 -0.02 -11.36
N ALA A 78 -2.59 1.28 -11.09
CA ALA A 78 -2.01 1.76 -9.84
C ALA A 78 -3.11 2.03 -8.81
N ASP A 79 -2.79 2.24 -7.54
CA ASP A 79 -3.82 2.49 -6.53
C ASP A 79 -4.29 3.95 -6.50
N VAL A 80 -3.35 4.88 -6.68
CA VAL A 80 -3.62 6.31 -6.69
C VAL A 80 -2.71 7.00 -7.69
N ALA A 81 -3.23 7.95 -8.47
CA ALA A 81 -2.43 8.95 -9.17
C ALA A 81 -2.67 10.33 -8.57
N ILE A 82 -1.59 11.09 -8.37
CA ILE A 82 -1.65 12.46 -7.86
C ILE A 82 -0.75 13.34 -8.70
N CYS A 83 -1.28 14.48 -9.15
CA CYS A 83 -0.48 15.49 -9.83
C CYS A 83 0.14 16.47 -8.83
N ARG A 84 1.36 16.92 -9.12
CA ARG A 84 2.06 17.99 -8.37
C ARG A 84 2.53 17.61 -6.97
N VAL A 85 2.79 16.33 -6.73
CA VAL A 85 3.41 15.89 -5.47
C VAL A 85 4.81 16.46 -5.37
N TRP A 86 5.78 16.00 -6.18
CA TRP A 86 7.18 16.43 -6.10
C TRP A 86 7.53 17.58 -7.04
N GLN A 87 7.12 17.48 -8.30
CA GLN A 87 7.41 18.44 -9.37
C GLN A 87 6.14 19.13 -9.85
N ARG A 88 6.27 20.39 -10.29
CA ARG A 88 5.13 21.13 -10.87
C ARG A 88 4.68 20.42 -12.15
N GLN A 89 3.38 20.16 -12.26
CA GLN A 89 2.70 19.53 -13.41
C GLN A 89 3.10 18.07 -13.72
N ALA A 90 3.83 17.38 -12.84
CA ALA A 90 4.10 15.96 -13.01
C ALA A 90 3.01 15.09 -12.34
N MET A 91 2.56 14.06 -13.05
CA MET A 91 1.72 13.00 -12.49
C MET A 91 2.60 11.92 -11.87
N LEU A 92 2.24 11.50 -10.66
CA LEU A 92 2.91 10.44 -9.93
C LEU A 92 1.90 9.36 -9.55
N PHE A 93 2.29 8.11 -9.73
CA PHE A 93 1.46 6.95 -9.43
C PHE A 93 1.99 6.27 -8.18
N PHE A 94 1.07 5.76 -7.37
CA PHE A 94 1.34 5.13 -6.09
C PHE A 94 0.69 3.76 -6.02
N ASP A 95 1.37 2.85 -5.34
CA ASP A 95 0.82 1.56 -4.92
C ASP A 95 1.07 1.35 -3.45
N VAL A 96 0.01 0.99 -2.77
CA VAL A 96 -0.01 0.81 -1.33
C VAL A 96 0.38 -0.63 -1.05
N ARG A 97 1.28 -0.81 -0.09
CA ARG A 97 1.58 -2.14 0.44
C ARG A 97 1.51 -2.13 1.94
N VAL A 98 0.75 -3.07 2.48
CA VAL A 98 0.70 -3.33 3.92
C VAL A 98 1.31 -4.69 4.16
N LEU A 99 2.36 -4.74 4.97
CA LEU A 99 3.20 -5.93 5.19
C LEU A 99 3.16 -6.36 6.66
N ASP A 100 3.09 -7.66 6.90
CA ASP A 100 3.37 -8.21 8.22
C ASP A 100 4.89 -8.39 8.38
N THR A 101 5.55 -7.45 9.06
CA THR A 101 7.00 -7.51 9.30
C THR A 101 7.39 -8.57 10.32
N ASP A 102 6.43 -9.08 11.10
CA ASP A 102 6.63 -10.14 12.09
C ASP A 102 6.36 -11.55 11.52
N ALA A 103 6.01 -11.64 10.24
CA ALA A 103 5.79 -12.91 9.56
C ALA A 103 7.03 -13.81 9.64
N LYS A 104 6.82 -15.13 9.79
CA LYS A 104 7.91 -16.12 9.95
C LYS A 104 8.94 -16.07 8.82
N SER A 105 8.54 -15.70 7.60
CA SER A 105 9.42 -15.52 6.44
C SER A 105 10.47 -14.42 6.63
N TYR A 106 10.21 -13.47 7.54
CA TYR A 106 11.08 -12.32 7.80
C TYR A 106 11.84 -12.37 9.12
N LEU A 107 11.80 -13.51 9.83
CA LEU A 107 12.35 -13.67 11.19
C LEU A 107 13.83 -13.24 11.35
N HIS A 108 14.61 -13.26 10.26
CA HIS A 108 16.03 -12.85 10.25
C HIS A 108 16.29 -11.46 9.65
N ARG A 109 15.24 -10.68 9.39
CA ARG A 109 15.34 -9.34 8.80
C ARG A 109 14.76 -8.31 9.76
N SER A 110 15.36 -7.12 9.79
CA SER A 110 14.78 -6.01 10.54
C SER A 110 13.54 -5.46 9.82
N PRO A 111 12.51 -4.96 10.53
CA PRO A 111 11.33 -4.33 9.94
C PRO A 111 11.66 -3.26 8.89
N HIS A 112 12.65 -2.41 9.18
CA HIS A 112 13.13 -1.40 8.23
C HIS A 112 13.75 -2.00 6.96
N SER A 113 14.50 -3.10 7.08
CA SER A 113 15.07 -3.80 5.91
C SER A 113 13.99 -4.45 5.06
N ILE A 114 12.91 -4.95 5.67
CA ILE A 114 11.77 -5.53 4.95
C ILE A 114 11.07 -4.45 4.13
N LEU A 115 10.75 -3.31 4.76
CA LEU A 115 10.12 -2.17 4.09
C LEU A 115 10.99 -1.63 2.95
N ALA A 116 12.29 -1.44 3.19
CA ALA A 116 13.22 -0.97 2.16
C ALA A 116 13.33 -1.95 0.97
N THR A 117 13.23 -3.26 1.23
CA THR A 117 13.18 -4.28 0.16
C THR A 117 11.87 -4.17 -0.62
N ALA A 118 10.75 -4.06 0.08
CA ALA A 118 9.44 -3.95 -0.55
C ALA A 118 9.28 -2.67 -1.39
N GLU A 119 9.89 -1.55 -0.98
CA GLU A 119 9.94 -0.30 -1.75
C GLU A 119 10.77 -0.43 -3.04
N ARG A 120 11.74 -1.35 -3.08
CA ARG A 120 12.56 -1.60 -4.28
C ARG A 120 11.94 -2.64 -5.21
N GLU A 121 11.19 -3.59 -4.66
CA GLU A 121 10.63 -4.70 -5.41
C GLU A 121 9.39 -4.26 -6.22
N LYS A 122 9.46 -4.51 -7.55
CA LYS A 122 8.38 -4.55 -8.56
C LYS A 122 8.34 -3.41 -9.59
N TYR A 123 8.78 -2.19 -9.28
CA TYR A 123 8.47 -1.05 -10.18
C TYR A 123 9.57 -0.63 -11.13
N PHE A 124 10.81 -1.07 -10.96
CA PHE A 124 11.89 -0.61 -11.84
C PHE A 124 11.64 -0.97 -13.32
N ALA A 125 11.23 -2.20 -13.62
CA ALA A 125 10.93 -2.60 -15.00
C ALA A 125 9.66 -1.90 -15.56
N ALA A 126 8.56 -1.90 -14.79
CA ALA A 126 7.30 -1.30 -15.21
C ALA A 126 7.38 0.23 -15.41
N CYS A 127 8.19 0.95 -14.63
CA CYS A 127 8.39 2.40 -14.80
C CYS A 127 9.20 2.72 -16.05
N VAL A 128 10.20 1.90 -16.37
CA VAL A 128 11.05 2.09 -17.55
C VAL A 128 10.22 1.91 -18.82
N ASP A 129 9.38 0.88 -18.87
CA ASP A 129 8.58 0.57 -20.07
C ASP A 129 7.40 1.53 -20.26
N SER A 130 6.82 2.05 -19.16
CA SER A 130 5.62 2.91 -19.22
C SER A 130 5.95 4.41 -19.26
N HIS A 131 7.21 4.81 -19.11
CA HIS A 131 7.63 6.22 -18.91
C HIS A 131 6.90 6.94 -17.77
N VAL A 132 6.42 6.19 -16.78
CA VAL A 132 5.62 6.68 -15.67
C VAL A 132 6.46 6.71 -14.39
N SER A 133 6.34 7.78 -13.62
CA SER A 133 6.93 7.85 -12.29
C SER A 133 6.05 7.11 -11.29
N PHE A 134 6.64 6.20 -10.54
CA PHE A 134 5.95 5.38 -9.56
C PHE A 134 6.64 5.42 -8.21
N THR A 135 5.84 5.51 -7.14
CA THR A 135 6.32 5.51 -5.76
C THR A 135 5.54 4.49 -4.94
N PRO A 136 6.17 3.40 -4.48
CA PRO A 136 5.51 2.47 -3.57
C PRO A 136 5.38 3.07 -2.17
N LEU A 137 4.18 2.97 -1.59
CA LEU A 137 3.88 3.39 -0.22
C LEU A 137 3.78 2.15 0.66
N CYS A 138 4.91 1.77 1.26
CA CYS A 138 4.99 0.59 2.12
C CYS A 138 4.73 0.93 3.59
N PHE A 139 3.85 0.16 4.21
CA PHE A 139 3.46 0.23 5.61
C PHE A 139 3.54 -1.16 6.23
N SER A 140 3.83 -1.24 7.52
CA SER A 140 3.67 -2.47 8.28
C SER A 140 2.32 -2.51 9.00
N VAL A 141 1.86 -3.69 9.36
CA VAL A 141 0.61 -3.89 10.12
C VAL A 141 0.63 -3.25 11.52
N ASP A 142 1.81 -3.00 12.08
CA ASP A 142 2.01 -2.36 13.39
C ASP A 142 2.27 -0.85 13.29
N GLY A 143 2.30 -0.28 12.07
CA GLY A 143 2.31 1.16 11.82
C GLY A 143 3.68 1.77 11.50
N LEU A 144 4.70 0.96 11.26
CA LEU A 144 5.93 1.43 10.62
C LEU A 144 5.64 1.79 9.16
N MET A 145 6.41 2.73 8.64
CA MET A 145 6.29 3.19 7.27
C MET A 145 7.67 3.23 6.63
N GLY A 146 7.71 2.90 5.34
CA GLY A 146 8.91 3.01 4.51
C GLY A 146 9.35 4.45 4.30
N THR A 147 10.51 4.63 3.69
CA THR A 147 11.11 5.96 3.54
C THR A 147 10.32 6.82 2.56
N GLU A 148 9.84 6.22 1.47
CA GLU A 148 9.02 6.90 0.45
C GLU A 148 7.65 7.23 1.02
N ALA A 149 7.04 6.27 1.73
CA ALA A 149 5.76 6.45 2.39
C ALA A 149 5.80 7.60 3.41
N LYS A 150 6.85 7.64 4.24
CA LYS A 150 7.06 8.72 5.21
C LYS A 150 7.21 10.07 4.52
N SER A 151 8.09 10.15 3.53
CA SER A 151 8.38 11.41 2.83
C SER A 151 7.12 11.97 2.15
N PHE A 152 6.30 11.10 1.57
CA PHE A 152 5.01 11.47 1.00
C PHE A 152 4.03 11.98 2.06
N LEU A 153 3.86 11.26 3.17
CA LEU A 153 2.94 11.65 4.25
C LEU A 153 3.36 12.94 4.96
N ASP A 154 4.65 13.15 5.19
CA ASP A 154 5.18 14.41 5.75
C ASP A 154 4.83 15.59 4.83
N ARG A 155 4.98 15.39 3.51
CA ARG A 155 4.62 16.42 2.52
C ARG A 155 3.12 16.68 2.49
N LEU A 156 2.29 15.64 2.45
CA LEU A 156 0.84 15.74 2.53
C LEU A 156 0.42 16.50 3.79
N GLY A 157 0.97 16.15 4.95
CA GLY A 157 0.70 16.80 6.23
C GLY A 157 1.06 18.29 6.22
N ASN A 158 2.24 18.64 5.67
CA ASN A 158 2.65 20.04 5.54
C ASN A 158 1.69 20.87 4.69
N PHE A 159 1.15 20.31 3.60
CA PHE A 159 0.16 21.02 2.80
C PHE A 159 -1.21 21.10 3.47
N LEU A 160 -1.64 20.05 4.17
CA LEU A 160 -2.89 20.06 4.95
C LEU A 160 -2.84 21.12 6.04
N ALA A 161 -1.69 21.32 6.69
CA ALA A 161 -1.52 22.30 7.76
C ALA A 161 -1.67 23.77 7.30
N VAL A 162 -1.52 24.03 5.99
CA VAL A 162 -1.63 25.38 5.41
C VAL A 162 -3.05 25.68 4.92
N LYS A 163 -3.95 24.69 4.95
CA LYS A 163 -5.32 24.81 4.46
C LYS A 163 -6.30 25.17 5.58
#